data_AF-A0A814UWP2-F1
#
_entry.id   AF-A0A814UWP2-F1
#
_cell.length_a   1.000
_cell.length_b   1.000
_cell.length_c   1.000
_cell.angle_alpha   90.00
_cell.angle_beta   90.00
_cell.angle_gamma   90.00
#
_symmetry.space_group_name_H-M   'P 1'
#
loop_
_entity.id
_entity.type
_entity.pdbx_description
1 polymer ?
#
loop_
_entity_poly.entity_id
_entity_poly.type
_entity_poly.pdbx_seq_one_letter_code
_entity_poly.pdbx_strand_id
1 'polypeptide(L)'
;MLLRLQAIIFICSVVIWQSASVEQSSPRTGIEVAKFYGGLSPRSSSRDQIDKQNGDFRPLQFRFNYSSHINGWWCVKMYEGRGSWEDNYLCTNYDIGLSWSWTLQDVCMLSLKCVFTVEPSDAWWYDNALCLPSNSKIELVWSFCGPRENLSCIQLYDPSSPSYFHDNYLCWRQTK
;
A
#
# COMPACT_ATOMS: atom_id res chain seq x y z
N MET A 1 -61.73 27.33 30.84
CA MET A 1 -60.65 27.18 31.84
C MET A 1 -59.36 26.98 31.05
N LEU A 2 -58.55 28.04 30.90
CA LEU A 2 -57.28 28.01 30.17
C LEU A 2 -56.25 27.16 30.93
N LEU A 3 -55.58 26.22 30.26
CA LEU A 3 -54.34 25.61 30.76
C LEU A 3 -53.22 25.85 29.74
N ARG A 4 -52.14 26.43 30.27
CA ARG A 4 -50.96 26.95 29.57
C ARG A 4 -50.07 25.79 29.08
N LEU A 5 -49.64 25.84 27.82
CA LEU A 5 -48.49 25.09 27.33
C LEU A 5 -47.20 25.82 27.78
N GLN A 6 -46.38 25.17 28.61
CA GLN A 6 -45.00 25.58 28.85
C GLN A 6 -44.09 24.91 27.81
N ALA A 7 -43.36 25.73 27.06
CA ALA A 7 -42.30 25.28 26.16
C ALA A 7 -41.04 24.96 26.97
N ILE A 8 -40.49 23.76 26.81
CA ILE A 8 -39.17 23.38 27.32
C ILE A 8 -38.18 23.51 26.16
N ILE A 9 -37.32 24.52 26.25
CA ILE A 9 -36.20 24.74 25.33
C ILE A 9 -35.03 23.88 25.80
N PHE A 10 -34.66 22.84 25.04
CA PHE A 10 -33.40 22.13 25.24
C PHE A 10 -32.29 22.87 24.49
N ILE A 11 -31.40 23.51 25.23
CA ILE A 11 -30.18 24.14 24.71
C ILE A 11 -29.15 23.04 24.48
N CYS A 12 -28.87 22.73 23.21
CA CYS A 12 -27.77 21.83 22.82
C CYS A 12 -26.44 22.53 23.08
N SER A 13 -25.74 22.15 24.14
CA SER A 13 -24.40 22.65 24.43
C SER A 13 -23.40 21.95 23.52
N VAL A 14 -22.77 22.70 22.62
CA VAL A 14 -21.68 22.21 21.76
C VAL A 14 -20.43 22.04 22.63
N VAL A 15 -20.08 20.79 22.94
CA VAL A 15 -18.76 20.48 23.48
C VAL A 15 -17.80 20.38 22.31
N ILE A 16 -16.98 21.42 22.12
CA ILE A 16 -15.90 21.43 21.14
C ILE A 16 -14.74 20.60 21.73
N TRP A 17 -14.60 19.35 21.30
CA TRP A 17 -13.34 18.61 21.43
C TRP A 17 -12.52 18.84 20.16
N GLN A 18 -11.48 19.66 20.28
CA GLN A 18 -10.37 19.66 19.33
C GLN A 18 -9.52 18.42 19.62
N SER A 19 -9.78 17.32 18.90
CA SER A 19 -8.86 16.20 18.85
C SER A 19 -7.85 16.42 17.72
N ALA A 20 -6.58 16.55 18.10
CA ALA A 20 -5.45 16.47 17.20
C ALA A 20 -5.54 15.20 16.33
N SER A 21 -5.23 15.34 15.05
CA SER A 21 -5.19 14.28 14.05
C SER A 21 -4.14 13.24 14.42
N VAL A 22 -4.56 12.21 15.16
CA VAL A 22 -3.93 10.90 15.11
C VAL A 22 -4.60 10.18 13.95
N GLU A 23 -3.89 10.07 12.83
CA GLU A 23 -4.27 9.20 11.73
C GLU A 23 -4.07 7.75 12.22
N GLN A 24 -5.03 7.28 13.02
CA GLN A 24 -5.13 5.88 13.42
C GLN A 24 -5.35 5.06 12.16
N SER A 25 -4.37 4.21 11.83
CA SER A 25 -4.51 3.10 10.91
C SER A 25 -5.82 2.35 11.22
N SER A 26 -6.79 2.44 10.32
CA SER A 26 -8.08 1.77 10.44
C SER A 26 -7.86 0.25 10.52
N PRO A 27 -8.25 -0.43 11.61
CA PRO A 27 -8.04 -1.86 11.78
C PRO A 27 -9.18 -2.69 11.14
N ARG A 28 -9.78 -2.22 10.04
CA ARG A 28 -10.94 -2.88 9.40
C ARG A 28 -10.79 -3.19 7.91
N THR A 29 -9.70 -2.79 7.29
CA THR A 29 -9.42 -3.10 5.89
C THR A 29 -8.21 -3.99 5.86
N GLY A 30 -8.31 -5.15 5.21
CA GLY A 30 -7.25 -6.09 4.91
C GLY A 30 -6.19 -5.56 3.95
N ILE A 31 -5.97 -4.23 3.96
CA ILE A 31 -5.14 -3.48 3.03
C ILE A 31 -4.18 -2.59 3.82
N GLU A 32 -2.88 -2.78 3.58
CA GLU A 32 -1.81 -1.86 3.96
C GLU A 32 -1.53 -0.89 2.79
N VAL A 33 -1.42 0.40 3.07
CA VAL A 33 -1.03 1.42 2.09
C VAL A 33 0.41 1.82 2.33
N ALA A 34 1.17 2.08 1.26
CA ALA A 34 2.53 2.56 1.36
C ALA A 34 2.63 3.84 2.19
N LYS A 35 3.60 3.86 3.11
CA LYS A 35 3.92 5.01 3.95
C LYS A 35 5.35 5.44 3.68
N PHE A 36 5.63 6.74 3.82
CA PHE A 36 6.99 7.23 3.73
C PHE A 36 7.74 7.01 5.05
N TYR A 37 8.86 6.30 5.00
CA TYR A 37 9.68 6.02 6.19
C TYR A 37 10.93 6.90 6.19
N GLY A 38 10.85 8.14 6.70
CA GLY A 38 12.01 9.00 6.93
C GLY A 38 11.70 10.50 6.92
N GLY A 39 12.43 11.30 7.71
CA GLY A 39 12.46 12.78 7.64
C GLY A 39 11.11 13.52 7.80
N LEU A 40 11.14 14.85 7.59
CA LEU A 40 9.91 15.60 7.31
C LEU A 40 9.38 15.08 5.96
N SER A 41 8.14 14.58 5.95
CA SER A 41 7.44 14.22 4.71
C SER A 41 7.64 15.33 3.68
N PRO A 42 8.11 15.04 2.46
CA PRO A 42 8.21 16.04 1.42
C PRO A 42 6.85 16.71 1.31
N ARG A 43 6.80 18.01 1.61
CA ARG A 43 5.60 18.83 1.52
C ARG A 43 5.26 19.02 0.05
N SER A 44 4.83 17.94 -0.58
CA SER A 44 4.32 17.87 -1.94
C SER A 44 3.40 16.65 -1.99
N SER A 45 2.26 16.80 -1.33
CA SER A 45 1.05 15.99 -1.55
C SER A 45 0.47 16.24 -2.95
N SER A 46 1.30 16.30 -3.99
CA SER A 46 0.83 16.23 -5.36
C SER A 46 1.10 14.80 -5.81
N ARG A 47 0.00 14.06 -6.03
CA ARG A 47 -0.04 12.77 -6.73
C ARG A 47 0.54 12.81 -8.16
N ASP A 48 1.16 13.93 -8.52
CA ASP A 48 2.02 14.15 -9.66
C ASP A 48 3.36 14.70 -9.13
N GLN A 49 4.35 13.85 -8.94
CA GLN A 49 5.75 14.28 -8.94
C GLN A 49 6.45 13.71 -10.17
N ILE A 50 5.96 14.15 -11.33
CA ILE A 50 6.89 14.58 -12.36
C ILE A 50 7.53 15.83 -11.77
N ASP A 51 8.80 15.77 -11.40
CA ASP A 51 9.60 16.93 -11.07
C ASP A 51 9.75 17.77 -12.36
N LYS A 52 8.69 18.52 -12.70
CA LYS A 52 8.60 19.39 -13.88
C LYS A 52 9.48 20.63 -13.73
N GLN A 53 10.50 20.61 -12.87
CA GLN A 53 11.47 21.69 -12.83
C GLN A 53 12.70 21.45 -13.70
N ASN A 54 12.95 20.24 -14.23
CA ASN A 54 14.06 20.02 -15.19
C ASN A 54 13.83 18.94 -16.27
N GLY A 55 12.63 18.36 -16.40
CA GLY A 55 12.38 17.32 -17.41
C GLY A 55 13.09 15.98 -17.12
N ASP A 56 13.63 15.81 -15.92
CA ASP A 56 14.30 14.59 -15.50
C ASP A 56 13.26 13.60 -14.95
N PHE A 57 12.80 12.70 -15.82
CA PHE A 57 11.91 11.62 -15.43
C PHE A 57 12.71 10.60 -14.62
N ARG A 58 12.62 10.68 -13.29
CA ARG A 58 13.22 9.66 -12.41
C ARG A 58 12.58 8.30 -12.69
N PRO A 59 13.33 7.28 -13.13
CA PRO A 59 12.77 5.96 -13.35
C PRO A 59 12.20 5.38 -12.05
N LEU A 60 11.06 4.70 -12.15
CA LEU A 60 10.50 3.96 -11.02
C LEU A 60 11.43 2.84 -10.61
N GLN A 61 11.77 2.79 -9.32
CA GLN A 61 12.54 1.71 -8.72
C GLN A 61 11.73 1.08 -7.60
N PHE A 62 11.67 -0.26 -7.61
CA PHE A 62 11.24 -1.03 -6.46
C PHE A 62 12.45 -1.57 -5.69
N ARG A 63 12.27 -1.79 -4.39
CA ARG A 63 13.18 -2.57 -3.55
C ARG A 63 12.36 -3.42 -2.59
N PHE A 64 12.80 -4.66 -2.39
CA PHE A 64 12.28 -5.54 -1.36
C PHE A 64 13.29 -5.62 -0.21
N ASN A 65 12.79 -5.65 1.02
CA ASN A 65 13.60 -5.91 2.20
C ASN A 65 12.82 -6.82 3.15
N TYR A 66 13.45 -7.91 3.59
CA TYR A 66 12.82 -8.98 4.36
C TYR A 66 12.83 -8.73 5.88
N SER A 67 13.36 -7.59 6.35
CA SER A 67 13.59 -7.38 7.79
C SER A 67 13.17 -6.01 8.31
N SER A 68 12.91 -5.05 7.40
CA SER A 68 12.57 -3.67 7.77
C SER A 68 12.22 -2.82 6.55
N HIS A 69 11.54 -1.70 6.81
CA HIS A 69 11.38 -0.65 5.81
C HIS A 69 12.72 0.01 5.44
N ILE A 70 12.78 0.65 4.27
CA ILE A 70 13.96 1.38 3.82
C ILE A 70 13.78 2.88 4.10
N ASN A 71 14.73 3.48 4.82
CA ASN A 71 14.67 4.91 5.13
C ASN A 71 14.74 5.77 3.86
N GLY A 72 13.86 6.77 3.74
CA GLY A 72 13.73 7.66 2.59
C GLY A 72 12.93 7.08 1.43
N TRP A 73 12.21 5.97 1.64
CA TRP A 73 11.39 5.31 0.62
C TRP A 73 9.92 5.22 1.05
N TRP A 74 9.05 5.03 0.07
CA TRP A 74 7.63 4.74 0.28
C TRP A 74 7.45 3.23 0.35
N CYS A 75 7.18 2.70 1.53
CA CYS A 75 7.13 1.26 1.75
C CYS A 75 5.74 0.81 2.16
N VAL A 76 5.28 -0.28 1.57
CA VAL A 76 4.14 -1.05 2.04
C VAL A 76 4.65 -2.28 2.78
N LYS A 77 4.00 -2.60 3.90
CA LYS A 77 4.29 -3.82 4.66
C LYS A 77 3.53 -4.98 4.01
N MET A 78 4.23 -6.03 3.62
CA MET A 78 3.65 -7.23 3.02
C MET A 78 3.25 -8.24 4.10
N TYR A 79 2.33 -7.84 4.96
CA TYR A 79 1.88 -8.63 6.10
C TYR A 79 0.87 -9.70 5.68
N GLU A 80 1.07 -10.95 6.10
CA GLU A 80 0.15 -12.07 5.84
C GLU A 80 -0.55 -12.59 7.11
N GLY A 81 -0.41 -11.91 8.26
CA GLY A 81 -1.05 -12.37 9.49
C GLY A 81 -0.33 -13.51 10.21
N ARG A 82 0.62 -14.19 9.54
CA ARG A 82 1.27 -15.43 9.99
C ARG A 82 2.65 -15.61 9.36
N GLY A 83 3.49 -16.44 9.97
CA GLY A 83 4.75 -16.89 9.39
C GLY A 83 5.88 -15.87 9.50
N SER A 84 6.87 -15.98 8.62
CA SER A 84 8.06 -15.12 8.61
C SER A 84 7.87 -13.76 7.93
N TRP A 85 6.69 -13.48 7.38
CA TRP A 85 6.42 -12.29 6.56
C TRP A 85 5.98 -11.06 7.38
N GLU A 86 6.25 -11.05 8.68
CA GLU A 86 5.82 -9.97 9.58
C GLU A 86 6.68 -8.70 9.49
N ASP A 87 7.80 -8.74 8.79
CA ASP A 87 8.77 -7.65 8.66
C ASP A 87 9.24 -7.44 7.20
N ASN A 88 8.49 -8.01 6.26
CA ASN A 88 8.75 -7.87 4.83
C ASN A 88 8.13 -6.56 4.31
N TYR A 89 8.94 -5.77 3.60
CA TYR A 89 8.56 -4.50 3.03
C TYR A 89 8.89 -4.42 1.54
N LEU A 90 7.92 -3.92 0.77
CA LEU A 90 8.11 -3.55 -0.61
C LEU A 90 8.09 -2.03 -0.71
N CYS A 91 9.16 -1.46 -1.25
CA CYS A 91 9.42 -0.03 -1.25
C CYS A 91 9.56 0.54 -2.66
N THR A 92 9.10 1.77 -2.86
CA THR A 92 9.29 2.56 -4.08
C THR A 92 10.01 3.87 -3.79
N ASN A 93 10.76 4.36 -4.77
CA ASN A 93 11.56 5.59 -4.65
C ASN A 93 10.70 6.88 -4.63
N TYR A 94 9.40 6.77 -4.90
CA TYR A 94 8.40 7.83 -4.72
C TYR A 94 7.00 7.20 -4.54
N ASP A 95 6.02 8.00 -4.11
CA ASP A 95 4.65 7.53 -3.90
C ASP A 95 3.97 7.21 -5.23
N ILE A 96 3.55 5.96 -5.40
CA ILE A 96 2.76 5.50 -6.55
C ILE A 96 1.35 5.04 -6.15
N GLY A 97 0.96 5.26 -4.89
CA GLY A 97 -0.26 4.72 -4.30
C GLY A 97 -0.22 3.20 -4.12
N LEU A 98 0.97 2.62 -3.95
CA LEU A 98 1.14 1.19 -3.76
C LEU A 98 0.40 0.74 -2.50
N SER A 99 -0.33 -0.36 -2.62
CA SER A 99 -1.01 -1.01 -1.50
C SER A 99 -0.85 -2.53 -1.57
N TRP A 100 -0.87 -3.16 -0.41
CA TRP A 100 -0.79 -4.59 -0.20
C TRP A 100 -2.11 -5.04 0.42
N SER A 101 -2.66 -6.12 -0.08
CA SER A 101 -3.83 -6.77 0.51
C SER A 101 -3.49 -8.19 0.87
N TRP A 102 -3.88 -8.63 2.06
CA TRP A 102 -3.78 -10.03 2.50
C TRP A 102 -5.13 -10.76 2.42
N THR A 103 -6.07 -10.17 1.69
CA THR A 103 -7.39 -10.74 1.42
C THR A 103 -7.97 -10.16 0.13
N LEU A 104 -8.79 -10.94 -0.58
CA LEU A 104 -9.50 -10.47 -1.77
C LEU A 104 -10.76 -9.66 -1.45
N GLN A 105 -11.29 -9.76 -0.23
CA GLN A 105 -12.56 -9.15 0.16
C GLN A 105 -12.54 -7.63 -0.05
N ASP A 106 -11.44 -6.98 0.30
CA ASP A 106 -11.30 -5.52 0.20
C ASP A 106 -10.82 -5.06 -1.18
N VAL A 107 -10.04 -5.88 -1.88
CA VAL A 107 -9.61 -5.62 -3.26
C VAL A 107 -10.81 -5.53 -4.20
N CYS A 108 -11.77 -6.45 -4.08
CA CYS A 108 -12.97 -6.46 -4.91
C CYS A 108 -13.89 -5.25 -4.68
N MET A 109 -13.81 -4.61 -3.50
CA MET A 109 -14.65 -3.46 -3.15
C MET A 109 -14.03 -2.12 -3.61
N LEU A 110 -12.75 -2.11 -3.95
CA LEU A 110 -12.05 -0.91 -4.38
C LEU A 110 -11.76 -1.01 -5.89
N SER A 111 -12.03 0.05 -6.64
CA SER A 111 -11.59 0.13 -8.05
C SER A 111 -10.07 0.33 -8.08
N LEU A 112 -9.32 -0.75 -7.86
CA LEU A 112 -7.85 -0.80 -7.89
C LEU A 112 -7.38 -1.69 -9.04
N LYS A 113 -6.18 -1.40 -9.55
CA LYS A 113 -5.46 -2.27 -10.49
C LYS A 113 -4.56 -3.18 -9.67
N CYS A 114 -4.94 -4.45 -9.54
CA CYS A 114 -4.22 -5.39 -8.69
C CYS A 114 -3.60 -6.55 -9.47
N VAL A 115 -2.49 -7.07 -8.95
CA VAL A 115 -1.90 -8.35 -9.34
C VAL A 115 -1.89 -9.27 -8.13
N PHE A 116 -2.31 -10.51 -8.33
CA PHE A 116 -2.24 -11.52 -7.27
C PHE A 116 -0.82 -12.05 -7.14
N THR A 117 -0.36 -12.15 -5.89
CA THR A 117 0.98 -12.63 -5.55
C THR A 117 0.97 -14.11 -5.26
N VAL A 118 0.45 -14.89 -6.21
CA VAL A 118 0.29 -16.34 -6.07
C VAL A 118 1.65 -17.02 -6.00
N GLU A 119 1.82 -17.91 -5.01
CA GLU A 119 2.90 -18.87 -4.94
C GLU A 119 2.31 -20.29 -5.05
N PRO A 120 2.41 -20.99 -6.19
CA PRO A 120 1.78 -22.30 -6.35
C PRO A 120 2.25 -23.36 -5.35
N SER A 121 3.45 -23.19 -4.80
CA SER A 121 4.02 -24.09 -3.80
C SER A 121 3.53 -23.77 -2.37
N ASP A 122 2.80 -22.67 -2.19
CA ASP A 122 2.24 -22.21 -0.91
C ASP A 122 0.80 -21.71 -1.07
N ALA A 123 -0.16 -22.54 -0.66
CA ALA A 123 -1.57 -22.26 -0.84
C ALA A 123 -2.11 -21.07 -0.02
N TRP A 124 -1.32 -20.49 0.87
CA TRP A 124 -1.72 -19.33 1.66
C TRP A 124 -1.67 -18.02 0.86
N TRP A 125 -0.99 -18.00 -0.29
CA TRP A 125 -0.73 -16.78 -1.06
C TRP A 125 -1.77 -16.47 -2.15
N TYR A 126 -2.85 -17.24 -2.26
CA TYR A 126 -3.84 -17.10 -3.34
C TYR A 126 -4.75 -15.87 -3.20
N ASP A 127 -4.89 -15.33 -1.99
CA ASP A 127 -5.74 -14.16 -1.70
C ASP A 127 -4.94 -12.88 -1.45
N ASN A 128 -3.63 -12.95 -1.64
CA ASN A 128 -2.72 -11.83 -1.52
C ASN A 128 -2.63 -11.04 -2.83
N ALA A 129 -2.59 -9.71 -2.72
CA ALA A 129 -2.58 -8.83 -3.88
C ALA A 129 -1.72 -7.57 -3.67
N LEU A 130 -1.00 -7.19 -4.72
CA LEU A 130 -0.40 -5.86 -4.85
C LEU A 130 -1.28 -4.98 -5.72
N CYS A 131 -1.66 -3.83 -5.21
CA CYS A 131 -2.64 -2.95 -5.81
C CYS A 131 -2.11 -1.54 -6.04
N LEU A 132 -2.57 -0.95 -7.13
CA LEU A 132 -2.33 0.45 -7.51
C LEU A 132 -3.67 1.17 -7.73
N PRO A 133 -3.68 2.51 -7.67
CA PRO A 133 -4.84 3.30 -8.10
C PRO A 133 -5.23 2.94 -9.55
N SER A 134 -6.54 2.89 -9.85
CA SER A 134 -7.03 2.54 -11.19
C SER A 134 -6.47 3.41 -12.32
N ASN A 135 -6.12 4.67 -12.03
CA ASN A 135 -5.54 5.60 -13.01
C ASN A 135 -4.01 5.51 -13.12
N SER A 136 -3.38 4.56 -12.41
CA SER A 136 -1.93 4.40 -12.42
C SER A 136 -1.40 4.07 -13.83
N LYS A 137 -0.31 4.74 -14.21
CA LYS A 137 0.46 4.49 -15.45
C LYS A 137 1.49 3.37 -15.29
N ILE A 138 1.43 2.64 -14.18
CA ILE A 138 2.32 1.53 -13.90
C ILE A 138 1.55 0.24 -14.15
N GLU A 139 2.20 -0.70 -14.81
CA GLU A 139 1.74 -2.07 -14.92
C GLU A 139 2.65 -2.96 -14.10
N LEU A 140 2.07 -3.60 -13.09
CA LEU A 140 2.72 -4.63 -12.30
C LEU A 140 2.45 -5.98 -12.96
N VAL A 141 3.42 -6.88 -12.81
CA VAL A 141 3.32 -8.29 -13.21
C VAL A 141 3.99 -9.10 -12.11
N TRP A 142 3.23 -10.03 -11.51
CA TRP A 142 3.79 -11.03 -10.62
C TRP A 142 4.30 -12.22 -11.42
N SER A 143 5.41 -12.81 -10.97
CA SER A 143 5.97 -14.04 -11.52
C SER A 143 6.48 -14.91 -10.39
N PHE A 144 6.03 -16.15 -10.32
CA PHE A 144 6.46 -17.13 -9.32
C PHE A 144 7.62 -18.01 -9.81
N CYS A 145 8.16 -17.75 -11.01
CA CYS A 145 9.11 -18.65 -11.68
C CYS A 145 10.20 -17.89 -12.45
N GLY A 146 10.67 -16.78 -11.88
CA GLY A 146 11.74 -15.97 -12.45
C GLY A 146 11.28 -14.63 -13.04
N PRO A 147 12.23 -13.78 -13.46
CA PRO A 147 11.92 -12.47 -14.03
C PRO A 147 11.24 -12.59 -15.40
N ARG A 148 10.38 -11.62 -15.71
CA ARG A 148 9.74 -11.51 -17.03
C ARG A 148 10.62 -10.70 -17.98
N GLU A 149 10.79 -11.21 -19.20
CA GLU A 149 11.56 -10.53 -20.24
C GLU A 149 10.99 -9.14 -20.56
N ASN A 150 11.87 -8.19 -20.88
CA ASN A 150 11.54 -6.82 -21.27
C ASN A 150 10.80 -5.99 -20.20
N LEU A 151 10.79 -6.44 -18.93
CA LEU A 151 10.30 -5.69 -17.78
C LEU A 151 11.44 -5.39 -16.80
N SER A 152 11.28 -4.33 -16.01
CA SER A 152 12.12 -4.14 -14.83
C SER A 152 11.61 -5.08 -13.74
N CYS A 153 12.49 -5.82 -13.06
CA CYS A 153 12.07 -6.80 -12.06
C CYS A 153 12.95 -6.73 -10.81
N ILE A 154 12.35 -7.05 -9.67
CA ILE A 154 13.08 -7.36 -8.44
C ILE A 154 12.63 -8.72 -7.92
N GLN A 155 13.55 -9.43 -7.28
CA GLN A 155 13.25 -10.66 -6.57
C GLN A 155 12.70 -10.34 -5.18
N LEU A 156 11.65 -11.05 -4.76
CA LEU A 156 11.11 -11.00 -3.41
C LEU A 156 11.59 -12.24 -2.67
N TYR A 157 12.84 -12.20 -2.22
CA TYR A 157 13.48 -13.30 -1.54
C TYR A 157 13.52 -13.07 -0.02
N ASP A 158 12.84 -13.93 0.73
CA ASP A 158 12.93 -14.02 2.18
C ASP A 158 13.82 -15.22 2.57
N PRO A 159 15.01 -15.00 3.14
CA PRO A 159 15.92 -16.08 3.52
C PRO A 159 15.38 -17.00 4.62
N SER A 160 14.35 -16.56 5.36
CA SER A 160 13.70 -17.37 6.38
C SER A 160 12.66 -18.35 5.81
N SER A 161 12.25 -18.15 4.55
CA SER A 161 11.34 -19.01 3.79
C SER A 161 11.96 -19.49 2.46
N PRO A 162 13.11 -20.19 2.50
CA PRO A 162 13.90 -20.49 1.30
C PRO A 162 13.19 -21.44 0.31
N SER A 163 12.20 -22.20 0.78
CA SER A 163 11.52 -23.22 -0.04
C SER A 163 10.45 -22.66 -0.97
N TYR A 164 9.94 -21.45 -0.75
CA TYR A 164 8.70 -20.98 -1.40
C TYR A 164 8.82 -19.59 -2.07
N PHE A 165 9.96 -18.91 -1.99
CA PHE A 165 10.14 -17.55 -2.51
C PHE A 165 11.49 -17.30 -3.21
N HIS A 166 12.19 -18.35 -3.61
CA HIS A 166 13.52 -18.23 -4.22
C HIS A 166 13.47 -17.81 -5.69
N ASP A 167 12.32 -17.84 -6.34
CA ASP A 167 12.11 -17.50 -7.74
C ASP A 167 10.92 -16.56 -7.96
N ASN A 168 10.49 -15.86 -6.90
CA ASN A 168 9.39 -14.91 -6.95
C ASN A 168 9.90 -13.51 -7.31
N TYR A 169 9.28 -12.93 -8.35
CA TYR A 169 9.64 -11.63 -8.89
C TYR A 169 8.41 -10.74 -9.04
N LEU A 170 8.57 -9.49 -8.61
CA LEU A 170 7.70 -8.41 -9.03
C LEU A 170 8.36 -7.68 -10.19
N CYS A 171 7.66 -7.68 -11.32
CA CYS A 171 8.07 -6.97 -12.52
C CYS A 171 7.15 -5.78 -12.80
N TRP A 172 7.67 -4.75 -13.46
CA TRP A 172 6.91 -3.58 -13.83
C TRP A 172 7.38 -2.93 -15.13
N ARG A 173 6.47 -2.14 -15.70
CA ARG A 173 6.78 -1.13 -16.72
C ARG A 173 5.95 0.14 -16.47
N GLN A 174 6.50 1.27 -16.92
CA GLN A 174 5.80 2.55 -16.94
C GLN A 174 5.25 2.77 -18.35
N THR A 175 3.93 2.85 -18.46
CA THR A 175 3.27 3.20 -19.73
C THR A 175 3.31 4.71 -19.89
N LYS A 176 3.65 5.19 -21.09
CA LYS A 176 3.62 6.62 -21.43
C LYS A 176 2.20 7.18 -21.42
#